data_AF-A0A2P2R3Q1-F1
#
_entry.id   AF-A0A2P2R3Q1-F1
#
_cell.length_a   1.000
_cell.length_b   1.000
_cell.length_c   1.000
_cell.angle_alpha   90.00
_cell.angle_beta   90.00
_cell.angle_gamma   90.00
#
_symmetry.space_group_name_H-M   'P 1'
#
loop_
_entity.id
_entity.type
_entity.pdbx_description
1 polymer ?
#
loop_
_entity_poly.entity_id
_entity_poly.type
_entity_poly.pdbx_seq_one_letter_code
_entity_poly.pdbx_strand_id
1 'polypeptide(L)' 'MLTFINDYSRKVWVFFLKNKNDVFQTFKKWKALIEKQTRKQIKWLRIDNGLEFCKGEFNKFYENEGIVCHYIIKMTP' A
#
# COMPACT_ATOMS: atom_id res chain seq x y z
N MET A 1 -5.55 -8.04 -9.05
CA MET A 1 -6.36 -7.81 -7.83
C MET A 1 -5.44 -7.18 -6.80
N LEU A 2 -5.86 -6.08 -6.20
CA LEU A 2 -5.10 -5.33 -5.19
C LEU A 2 -5.85 -5.40 -3.86
N THR A 3 -5.15 -5.79 -2.79
CA THR A 3 -5.75 -5.93 -1.46
C THR A 3 -4.97 -5.15 -0.42
N PHE A 4 -5.66 -4.35 0.38
CA PHE A 4 -5.11 -3.72 1.58
C PHE A 4 -5.72 -4.32 2.82
N ILE A 5 -4.89 -4.56 3.83
CA ILE A 5 -5.30 -5.17 5.10
C ILE A 5 -4.83 -4.24 6.21
N ASN A 6 -5.74 -3.85 7.10
CA ASN A 6 -5.36 -3.20 8.35
C ASN A 6 -5.05 -4.27 9.40
N ASP A 7 -3.82 -4.32 9.90
CA ASP A 7 -3.39 -5.32 10.88
C ASP A 7 -4.16 -5.22 12.21
N TYR A 8 -4.51 -4.00 12.65
CA TYR A 8 -5.22 -3.81 13.92
C TYR A 8 -6.68 -4.29 13.85
N SER A 9 -7.44 -3.79 12.88
CA SER A 9 -8.88 -4.06 12.82
C SER A 9 -9.24 -5.25 11.94
N ARG A 10 -8.25 -5.89 11.29
CA ARG A 10 -8.43 -6.93 10.26
C ARG A 10 -9.35 -6.53 9.10
N LYS A 11 -9.56 -5.22 8.90
CA LYS A 11 -10.40 -4.70 7.81
C LYS A 11 -9.66 -4.88 6.49
N VAL A 12 -10.36 -5.40 5.49
CA VAL A 12 -9.82 -5.69 4.17
C VAL A 12 -10.50 -4.79 3.14
N TRP A 13 -9.70 -4.21 2.25
CA TRP A 13 -10.18 -3.50 1.06
C TRP A 13 -9.66 -4.21 -0.18
N VAL A 14 -10.56 -4.59 -1.10
CA VAL A 14 -10.23 -5.30 -2.33
C VAL A 14 -10.58 -4.43 -3.53
N PHE A 15 -9.64 -4.28 -4.46
CA PHE A 15 -9.78 -3.53 -5.68
C PHE A 15 -9.46 -4.42 -6.89
N PHE A 16 -10.41 -4.52 -7.82
CA PHE A 16 -10.19 -5.17 -9.11
C PHE A 16 -9.62 -4.15 -10.09
N LEU A 17 -8.34 -4.30 -10.38
CA LEU A 17 -7.61 -3.43 -11.31
C LEU A 17 -7.63 -4.00 -12.71
N LYS A 18 -7.79 -3.14 -13.70
CA LYS A 18 -7.73 -3.52 -15.13
C LYS A 18 -6.28 -3.68 -15.58
N ASN A 19 -5.38 -2.80 -15.14
CA ASN A 19 -3.96 -2.85 -15.46
C ASN A 19 -3.09 -2.80 -14.19
N LYS A 20 -1.87 -3.36 -14.28
CA LYS A 20 -0.88 -3.30 -13.20
C LYS A 20 -0.43 -1.87 -12.86
N ASN A 21 -0.45 -0.97 -13.85
CA ASN A 21 -0.07 0.43 -13.64
C ASN A 21 -1.13 1.22 -12.82
N ASP A 22 -2.35 0.69 -12.66
CA ASP A 22 -3.42 1.34 -11.89
C ASP A 22 -3.21 1.24 -10.37
N VAL A 23 -2.26 0.40 -9.93
CA VAL A 23 -1.96 0.15 -8.50
C VAL A 23 -1.63 1.45 -7.78
N PHE A 24 -0.74 2.27 -8.36
CA PHE A 24 -0.26 3.49 -7.69
C PHE A 24 -1.37 4.52 -7.48
N GLN A 25 -2.20 4.73 -8.50
CA GLN A 25 -3.32 5.68 -8.41
C GLN A 25 -4.40 5.17 -7.45
N THR A 26 -4.66 3.87 -7.44
CA THR A 26 -5.61 3.26 -6.51
C THR A 26 -5.12 3.38 -5.07
N PHE A 27 -3.83 3.13 -4.83
CA PHE A 27 -3.20 3.30 -3.52
C PHE A 27 -3.32 4.73 -3.00
N LYS A 28 -3.01 5.75 -3.82
CA LYS A 28 -3.14 7.16 -3.42
C LYS A 28 -4.57 7.53 -3.02
N LYS A 29 -5.57 7.09 -3.80
CA LYS A 29 -6.99 7.29 -3.48
C LYS A 29 -7.38 6.59 -2.17
N TRP A 30 -6.93 5.35 -1.99
CA TRP A 30 -7.20 4.58 -0.78
C TRP A 30 -6.58 5.22 0.47
N LYS A 31 -5.31 5.65 0.41
CA LYS A 31 -4.63 6.37 1.51
C LYS A 31 -5.43 7.60 1.94
N ALA A 32 -5.76 8.49 0.99
CA ALA A 32 -6.48 9.72 1.30
C ALA A 32 -7.85 9.42 1.95
N LEU A 33 -8.55 8.37 1.49
CA LEU A 33 -9.82 7.95 2.06
C LEU A 33 -9.68 7.47 3.50
N ILE A 34 -8.75 6.54 3.78
CA ILE A 34 -8.63 5.96 5.12
C ILE A 34 -8.08 6.97 6.12
N GLU A 35 -7.15 7.83 5.72
CA GLU A 35 -6.59 8.84 6.61
C GLU A 35 -7.65 9.88 6.99
N LYS A 36 -8.52 10.26 6.05
CA LYS A 36 -9.65 11.15 6.32
C LYS A 36 -10.69 10.50 7.22
N GLN A 37 -11.03 9.22 6.99
CA GLN A 37 -12.00 8.48 7.79
C GLN A 37 -11.52 8.23 9.22
N THR A 38 -10.24 7.91 9.39
CA THR A 38 -9.67 7.54 10.69
C THR A 38 -9.04 8.72 11.43
N ARG A 39 -8.81 9.83 10.74
CA ARG A 39 -8.00 10.98 11.20
C ARG A 39 -6.60 10.58 11.66
N LYS A 40 -6.04 9.51 11.07
CA LYS A 40 -4.71 8.98 11.37
C LYS A 40 -3.94 8.81 10.07
N GLN A 41 -2.67 9.19 10.08
CA GLN A 41 -1.78 9.00 8.95
C GLN A 41 -1.21 7.57 8.91
N ILE A 42 -1.01 7.06 7.70
CA ILE A 42 -0.31 5.80 7.48
C ILE A 42 1.19 6.05 7.70
N LYS A 43 1.79 5.34 8.66
CA LYS A 43 3.24 5.43 8.93
C LYS A 43 4.03 4.25 8.40
N TRP A 44 3.40 3.09 8.33
CA TRP A 44 4.04 1.83 7.99
C TRP A 44 3.21 1.10 6.95
N LEU A 45 3.88 0.60 5.90
CA LEU A 45 3.29 -0.28 4.89
C LEU A 45 4.06 -1.58 4.85
N ARG A 46 3.32 -2.69 4.95
CA ARG A 46 3.85 -4.03 4.70
C ARG A 46 3.44 -4.45 3.31
N ILE A 47 4.40 -4.67 2.44
CA ILE A 47 4.17 -4.98 1.04
C ILE A 47 4.72 -6.38 0.80
N ASP A 48 3.93 -7.23 0.15
CA ASP A 48 4.47 -8.48 -0.39
C ASP A 48 5.50 -8.14 -1.49
N ASN A 49 6.42 -9.05 -1.81
CA ASN A 49 7.46 -8.77 -2.82
C ASN A 49 6.91 -8.64 -4.27
N GLY A 50 5.65 -8.23 -4.43
CA GLY A 50 5.06 -7.85 -5.69
C GLY A 50 5.78 -6.62 -6.26
N LEU A 51 6.53 -6.85 -7.34
CA LEU A 51 7.31 -5.85 -8.09
C LEU A 51 6.54 -4.59 -8.52
N GLU A 52 5.20 -4.58 -8.38
CA GLU A 52 4.30 -3.48 -8.72
C GLU A 52 4.42 -2.29 -7.75
N PHE A 53 4.84 -2.54 -6.51
CA PHE A 53 5.05 -1.50 -5.49
C PHE A 53 6.51 -1.05 -5.34
N CYS A 54 7.44 -1.71 -6.02
CA CYS A 54 8.88 -1.52 -5.84
C CYS A 54 9.54 -0.64 -6.91
N LYS A 55 8.77 0.03 -7.78
CA LYS A 55 9.31 0.87 -8.86
C LYS A 55 9.39 2.35 -8.45
N GLY A 56 10.46 3.03 -8.89
CA GLY A 56 10.98 4.29 -8.33
C GLY A 56 10.01 5.43 -7.98
N GLU A 57 8.86 5.58 -8.66
CA GLU A 57 7.85 6.58 -8.28
C GLU A 57 7.24 6.31 -6.89
N PHE A 58 7.11 5.04 -6.51
CA PHE A 58 6.61 4.65 -5.18
C PHE A 58 7.59 5.03 -4.08
N ASN A 59 8.89 4.77 -4.26
CA ASN A 59 9.89 5.07 -3.23
C ASN A 59 9.95 6.58 -2.94
N LYS A 60 9.97 7.42 -3.99
CA LYS A 60 9.92 8.88 -3.83
C LYS A 60 8.63 9.34 -3.14
N PHE A 61 7.50 8.72 -3.48
CA PHE A 61 6.23 9.03 -2.84
C PHE A 61 6.25 8.67 -1.34
N TYR A 62 6.74 7.49 -0.99
CA TYR A 62 6.84 7.05 0.41
C TYR A 62 7.76 7.94 1.23
N GLU A 63 8.91 8.34 0.67
CA GLU A 63 9.84 9.27 1.31
C GLU A 63 9.18 10.63 1.58
N ASN A 64 8.51 11.21 0.57
CA ASN A 64 7.82 12.49 0.70
C ASN A 64 6.68 12.46 1.72
N GLU A 65 5.98 11.32 1.83
CA GLU A 65 4.88 11.14 2.78
C GLU A 65 5.36 10.65 4.16
N GLY A 66 6.66 10.36 4.32
CA GLY A 66 7.22 9.83 5.57
C GLY A 66 6.76 8.41 5.92
N ILE A 67 6.44 7.59 4.91
CA ILE A 67 5.96 6.22 5.09
C ILE A 67 7.13 5.25 5.01
N VAL A 68 7.25 4.38 6.02
CA VAL A 68 8.25 3.31 6.03
C VAL A 68 7.66 2.04 5.40
N CYS A 69 8.35 1.49 4.41
CA CYS A 69 7.96 0.26 3.74
C CYS A 69 8.77 -0.93 4.23
N HIS A 70 8.07 -1.99 4.65
CA HIS A 70 8.65 -3.29 4.97
C HIS A 70 8.27 -4.30 3.89
N TYR A 71 9.29 -4.80 3.19
CA TYR A 71 9.13 -5.84 2.18
C TYR A 71 9.19 -7.22 2.83
N ILE A 72 8.13 -8.01 2.65
CA ILE A 72 8.13 -9.40 3.12
C ILE A 72 8.85 -10.24 2.06
N ILE A 73 10.01 -10.79 2.43
CA ILE A 73 10.74 -11.77 1.60
C ILE A 73 9.81 -12.96 1.38
N LYS A 74 9.54 -13.34 0.13
CA LYS A 74 8.90 -14.62 -0.20
C LYS A 74 9.93 -15.74 -0.01
N MET A 75 10.15 -16.14 1.23
CA MET A 75 10.53 -17.50 1.63
C MET A 75 10.79 -17.54 3.12
N THR A 76 10.01 -18.35 3.82
CA THR A 76 10.51 -19.24 4.87
C THR A 76 9.62 -20.50 4.81
N PRO A 77 10.18 -21.69 5.11
CA PRO A 77 9.88 -22.99 4.46
C PRO A 77 8.45 -23.50 4.59
#